data_AF-A0A8R7UUG9-F1
#
_entry.id   AF-A0A8R7UUG9-F1
#
_cell.length_a   1.000
_cell.length_b   1.000
_cell.length_c   1.000
_cell.angle_alpha   90.00
_cell.angle_beta   90.00
_cell.angle_gamma   90.00
#
_symmetry.space_group_name_H-M   'P 1'
#
loop_
_entity.id
_entity.type
_entity.pdbx_description
1 polymer ?
#
loop_
_entity_poly.entity_id
_entity_poly.type
_entity_poly.pdbx_seq_one_letter_code
_entity_poly.pdbx_strand_id
1 'polypeptide(L)'
;MGIKSLLEVEHPQLGELVIASGCLERVHLKWAPKLTILKFNVFRTKDDPFCLGYVPLLQTVSIINTAFSWHKMLKLSELLRKTAISNLHLNFKSEKIWVKLEGRRQLLPVFHKLRIVNLLNISEECDLSWTMFLLQGAPNLKELRVLGSGGRCVHLASRRTKDYSGNRLQPT
;
A
#
# COMPACT_ATOMS: atom_id res chain seq x y z
N MET A 1 -10.32 -1.22 31.56
CA MET A 1 -10.59 -1.10 30.11
C MET A 1 -10.25 0.32 29.71
N GLY A 2 -9.14 0.52 28.99
CA GLY A 2 -8.69 1.85 28.59
C GLY A 2 -9.60 2.41 27.50
N ILE A 3 -9.80 3.73 27.51
CA ILE A 3 -10.51 4.45 26.44
C ILE A 3 -9.79 4.10 25.13
N LYS A 4 -10.49 3.43 24.22
CA LYS A 4 -9.97 3.17 22.88
C LYS A 4 -9.61 4.52 22.26
N SER A 5 -8.32 4.75 22.00
CA SER A 5 -7.85 6.00 21.41
C SER A 5 -8.24 6.04 19.93
N LEU A 6 -9.48 6.47 19.68
CA LEU A 6 -10.12 6.59 18.37
C LEU A 6 -10.03 8.05 17.90
N LEU A 7 -9.44 8.26 16.73
CA LEU A 7 -9.49 9.55 16.05
C LEU A 7 -10.54 9.47 14.94
N GLU A 8 -11.59 10.28 15.04
CA GLU A 8 -12.56 10.47 13.96
C GLU A 8 -12.26 11.77 13.22
N VAL A 9 -12.15 11.69 11.89
CA VAL A 9 -11.84 12.83 11.04
C VAL A 9 -12.99 13.07 10.08
N GLU A 10 -13.57 14.25 10.21
CA GLU A 10 -14.59 14.80 9.33
C GLU A 10 -14.22 16.24 9.02
N HIS A 11 -13.70 16.49 7.82
CA HIS A 11 -13.19 17.81 7.47
C HIS A 11 -13.21 18.07 5.94
N PRO A 12 -13.91 19.12 5.45
CA PRO A 12 -14.13 19.36 4.03
C PRO A 12 -12.87 19.74 3.26
N GLN A 13 -11.94 20.45 3.91
CA GLN A 13 -10.78 21.06 3.26
C GLN A 13 -9.46 20.34 3.56
N LEU A 14 -9.50 19.23 4.31
CA LEU A 14 -8.27 18.56 4.73
C LEU A 14 -7.60 17.91 3.51
N GLY A 15 -6.41 18.40 3.13
CA GLY A 15 -5.66 17.91 1.98
C GLY A 15 -4.66 16.81 2.31
N GLU A 16 -4.05 16.87 3.50
CA GLU A 16 -3.07 15.91 4.00
C GLU A 16 -3.36 15.61 5.47
N LEU A 17 -3.28 14.33 5.85
CA LEU A 17 -3.36 13.87 7.22
C LEU A 17 -2.10 13.09 7.57
N VAL A 18 -1.37 13.57 8.59
CA VAL A 18 -0.18 12.90 9.13
C VAL A 18 -0.45 12.52 10.57
N ILE A 19 -0.28 11.25 10.88
CA ILE A 19 -0.42 10.73 12.24
C ILE A 19 0.88 10.07 12.65
N ALA A 20 1.58 10.74 13.57
CA ALA A 20 2.87 10.30 14.10
C ALA A 20 2.75 9.50 15.41
N SER A 21 1.55 9.45 16.02
CA SER A 21 1.35 8.91 17.36
C SER A 21 1.05 7.42 17.37
N GLY A 22 1.92 6.64 18.02
CA GLY A 22 1.74 5.21 18.24
C GLY A 22 0.74 4.84 19.35
N CYS A 23 0.07 5.82 19.96
CA CYS A 23 -0.95 5.56 20.98
C CYS A 23 -2.37 5.43 20.41
N LEU A 24 -2.58 5.74 19.13
CA LEU A 24 -3.88 5.61 18.49
C LEU A 24 -4.17 4.15 18.17
N GLU A 25 -5.32 3.68 18.62
CA GLU A 25 -5.81 2.34 18.32
C GLU A 25 -6.48 2.28 16.95
N ARG A 26 -7.16 3.36 16.53
CA ARG A 26 -7.87 3.41 15.26
C ARG A 26 -8.07 4.84 14.76
N VAL A 27 -8.01 4.99 13.44
CA VAL A 27 -8.37 6.24 12.76
C VAL A 27 -9.57 6.01 11.85
N HIS A 28 -10.62 6.79 12.03
CA HIS A 28 -11.81 6.73 11.19
C HIS A 28 -11.91 8.01 10.35
N LEU A 29 -11.55 7.91 9.07
CA LEU A 29 -11.73 8.98 8.09
C LEU A 29 -13.16 8.92 7.56
N LYS A 30 -14.12 9.49 8.30
CA LYS A 30 -15.54 9.46 7.97
C LYS A 30 -15.83 10.21 6.67
N TRP A 31 -15.36 11.46 6.59
CA TRP A 31 -15.60 12.33 5.45
C TRP A 31 -14.48 13.36 5.30
N ALA A 32 -13.64 13.16 4.28
CA ALA A 32 -12.56 14.09 3.96
C ALA A 32 -12.38 14.13 2.43
N PRO A 33 -13.29 14.81 1.71
CA PRO A 33 -13.37 14.72 0.25
C PRO A 33 -12.13 15.24 -0.47
N LYS A 34 -11.42 16.20 0.13
CA LYS A 34 -10.20 16.79 -0.41
C LYS A 34 -8.91 16.10 0.02
N LEU A 35 -9.00 15.03 0.82
CA LEU A 35 -7.82 14.33 1.32
C LEU A 35 -7.12 13.61 0.18
N THR A 36 -5.85 13.94 -0.03
CA THR A 36 -5.01 13.35 -1.10
C THR A 36 -3.88 12.49 -0.53
N ILE A 37 -3.41 12.80 0.67
CA ILE A 37 -2.27 12.16 1.32
C ILE A 37 -2.66 11.72 2.74
N LEU A 38 -2.39 10.45 3.04
CA LEU A 38 -2.47 9.89 4.39
C LEU A 38 -1.12 9.27 4.77
N LYS A 39 -0.51 9.78 5.84
CA LYS A 39 0.71 9.23 6.42
C LYS A 39 0.42 8.72 7.83
N PHE A 40 0.77 7.47 8.09
CA PHE A 40 0.45 6.81 9.34
C PHE A 40 1.67 6.08 9.90
N ASN A 41 2.12 6.50 11.09
CA ASN A 41 3.24 5.90 11.79
C ASN A 41 2.74 5.15 13.02
N VAL A 42 3.07 3.85 13.10
CA VAL A 42 2.87 2.98 14.26
C VAL A 42 1.40 2.77 14.63
N PHE A 43 0.89 1.55 14.43
CA PHE A 43 -0.38 1.12 15.01
C PHE A 43 -0.14 0.18 16.19
N ARG A 44 -0.89 0.36 17.30
CA ARG A 44 -0.94 -0.57 18.44
C ARG A 44 -2.34 -1.18 18.57
N THR A 45 -2.80 -1.87 17.54
CA THR A 45 -4.16 -2.43 17.55
C THR A 45 -4.22 -3.86 17.06
N LYS A 46 -5.20 -4.59 17.61
CA LYS A 46 -5.62 -5.92 17.16
C LYS A 46 -6.66 -5.85 16.04
N ASP A 47 -7.18 -4.66 15.75
CA ASP A 47 -8.17 -4.39 14.71
C ASP A 47 -7.54 -3.68 13.51
N ASP A 48 -8.35 -3.31 12.51
CA ASP A 48 -7.86 -2.51 11.38
C ASP A 48 -7.46 -1.10 11.86
N PRO A 49 -6.23 -0.65 11.57
CA PRO A 49 -5.70 0.61 12.11
C PRO A 49 -6.41 1.85 11.56
N PHE A 50 -7.07 1.72 10.41
CA PHE A 50 -7.86 2.80 9.83
C PHE A 50 -9.13 2.28 9.15
N CYS A 51 -10.11 3.17 9.06
CA CYS A 51 -11.34 2.98 8.30
C CYS A 51 -11.56 4.16 7.38
N LEU A 52 -11.72 3.86 6.10
CA LEU A 52 -11.90 4.86 5.05
C LEU A 52 -13.38 4.93 4.71
N GLY A 53 -14.00 6.05 5.09
CA GLY A 53 -15.31 6.49 4.63
C GLY A 53 -15.20 7.21 3.30
N TYR A 54 -15.72 8.44 3.21
CA TYR A 54 -15.74 9.21 1.97
C TYR A 54 -14.44 10.01 1.77
N VAL A 55 -13.49 9.41 1.03
CA VAL A 55 -12.18 9.99 0.68
C VAL A 55 -11.83 9.77 -0.80
N PRO A 56 -12.65 10.27 -1.75
CA PRO A 56 -12.53 9.97 -3.18
C PRO A 56 -11.20 10.41 -3.81
N LEU A 57 -10.55 11.45 -3.27
CA LEU A 57 -9.29 11.99 -3.80
C LEU A 57 -8.03 11.39 -3.17
N LEU A 58 -8.17 10.42 -2.27
CA LEU A 58 -7.02 9.81 -1.59
C LEU A 58 -6.17 9.03 -2.59
N GLN A 59 -4.99 9.55 -2.91
CA GLN A 59 -4.08 8.99 -3.91
C GLN A 59 -2.83 8.37 -3.29
N THR A 60 -2.34 8.95 -2.20
CA THR A 60 -1.07 8.54 -1.59
C THR A 60 -1.29 8.07 -0.17
N VAL A 61 -0.86 6.85 0.11
CA VAL A 61 -0.85 6.28 1.47
C VAL A 61 0.56 5.84 1.82
N SER A 62 1.06 6.33 2.94
CA SER A 62 2.33 5.92 3.53
C SER A 62 2.11 5.36 4.92
N ILE A 63 2.50 4.11 5.14
CA ILE A 63 2.36 3.44 6.42
C ILE A 63 3.73 2.95 6.86
N ILE A 64 4.16 3.41 8.04
CA ILE A 64 5.41 2.98 8.68
C ILE A 64 5.02 2.22 9.94
N ASN A 65 5.39 0.94 10.04
CA ASN A 65 5.13 0.19 11.26
C ASN A 65 6.22 -0.84 11.57
N THR A 66 6.52 -0.96 12.87
CA THR A 66 7.42 -1.97 13.47
C THR A 66 6.69 -3.30 13.68
N ALA A 67 5.36 -3.28 13.75
CA ALA A 67 4.44 -4.41 13.90
C ALA A 67 4.83 -5.53 14.88
N PHE A 68 4.10 -5.59 16.00
CA PHE A 68 4.25 -6.67 16.96
C PHE A 68 3.49 -7.93 16.55
N SER A 69 3.86 -9.08 17.12
CA SER A 69 3.29 -10.41 16.81
C SER A 69 1.77 -10.51 16.95
N TRP A 70 1.16 -9.66 17.77
CA TRP A 70 -0.26 -9.61 18.09
C TRP A 70 -1.07 -8.63 17.23
N HIS A 71 -0.43 -7.94 16.29
CA HIS A 71 -1.14 -7.05 15.37
C HIS A 71 -1.88 -7.83 14.29
N LYS A 72 -3.06 -7.32 13.91
CA LYS A 72 -3.75 -7.77 12.71
C LYS A 72 -2.96 -7.34 11.48
N MET A 73 -2.80 -8.27 10.55
CA MET A 73 -2.15 -7.99 9.28
C MET A 73 -3.09 -7.16 8.38
N LEU A 74 -2.56 -6.09 7.80
CA LEU A 74 -3.27 -5.23 6.85
C LEU A 74 -3.57 -6.00 5.57
N LYS A 75 -4.82 -5.98 5.11
CA LYS A 75 -5.21 -6.49 3.79
C LYS A 75 -5.18 -5.37 2.75
N LEU A 76 -4.39 -5.54 1.70
CA LEU A 76 -4.31 -4.58 0.61
C LEU A 76 -5.60 -4.54 -0.20
N SER A 77 -6.27 -5.68 -0.35
CA SER A 77 -7.57 -5.76 -1.04
C SER A 77 -8.60 -4.85 -0.38
N GLU A 78 -8.64 -4.79 0.95
CA GLU A 78 -9.58 -3.96 1.70
C GLU A 78 -9.23 -2.48 1.60
N LEU A 79 -7.94 -2.13 1.70
CA LEU A 79 -7.45 -0.74 1.60
C LEU A 79 -7.67 -0.14 0.20
N LEU A 80 -7.35 -0.90 -0.85
CA LEU A 80 -7.34 -0.38 -2.23
C LEU A 80 -8.72 -0.43 -2.90
N ARG A 81 -9.60 -1.34 -2.49
CA ARG A 81 -10.92 -1.54 -3.13
C ARG A 81 -11.80 -0.30 -3.11
N LYS A 82 -11.80 0.48 -2.03
CA LYS A 82 -12.71 1.63 -1.84
C LYS A 82 -12.08 2.98 -2.15
N THR A 83 -10.86 3.02 -2.70
CA THR A 83 -10.08 4.24 -2.80
C THR A 83 -9.53 4.47 -4.21
N ALA A 84 -9.03 5.68 -4.44
CA ALA A 84 -8.30 6.06 -5.65
C ALA A 84 -6.77 5.95 -5.46
N ILE A 85 -6.32 5.15 -4.48
CA ILE A 85 -4.91 5.04 -4.12
C ILE A 85 -4.13 4.53 -5.34
N SER A 86 -3.12 5.31 -5.71
CA SER A 86 -2.20 5.00 -6.81
C SER A 86 -0.74 4.97 -6.35
N ASN A 87 -0.42 5.61 -5.22
CA ASN A 87 0.90 5.63 -4.62
C ASN A 87 0.84 4.98 -3.23
N LEU A 88 1.52 3.85 -3.06
CA LEU A 88 1.54 3.10 -1.82
C LEU A 88 2.97 2.97 -1.30
N HIS A 89 3.20 3.42 -0.07
CA HIS A 89 4.49 3.32 0.60
C HIS A 89 4.32 2.54 1.90
N LEU A 90 5.03 1.41 2.01
CA LEU A 90 4.99 0.53 3.18
C LEU A 90 6.42 0.38 3.71
N ASN A 91 6.62 0.76 4.96
CA ASN A 91 7.91 0.62 5.63
C ASN A 91 7.77 -0.35 6.80
N PHE A 92 8.49 -1.47 6.71
CA PHE A 92 8.41 -2.58 7.67
C PHE A 92 9.43 -2.45 8.80
N LYS A 93 10.27 -1.40 8.80
CA LYS A 93 11.31 -1.13 9.82
C LYS A 93 12.24 -2.32 10.11
N SER A 94 12.49 -3.16 9.11
CA SER A 94 13.33 -4.36 9.19
C SER A 94 12.75 -5.46 10.09
N GLU A 95 11.47 -5.37 10.42
CA GLU A 95 10.75 -6.30 11.30
C GLU A 95 9.79 -7.18 10.47
N LYS A 96 8.78 -7.74 11.15
CA LYS A 96 7.77 -8.62 10.56
C LYS A 96 6.93 -7.92 9.49
N ILE A 97 6.64 -8.64 8.40
CA ILE A 97 5.64 -8.21 7.41
C ILE A 97 4.26 -8.16 8.04
N TRP A 98 3.72 -6.94 8.14
CA TRP A 98 2.39 -6.67 8.67
C TRP A 98 1.32 -6.50 7.59
N VAL A 99 1.62 -6.88 6.36
CA VAL A 99 0.66 -6.99 5.26
C VAL A 99 0.31 -8.45 5.04
N LYS A 100 -0.99 -8.75 5.01
CA LYS A 100 -1.48 -10.10 4.78
C LYS A 100 -1.14 -10.52 3.36
N LEU A 101 -0.52 -11.69 3.23
CA LEU A 101 -0.30 -12.35 1.94
C LEU A 101 -1.66 -12.86 1.42
N GLU A 102 -2.37 -11.99 0.72
CA GLU A 102 -3.63 -12.32 0.07
C GLU A 102 -3.37 -13.04 -1.26
N GLY A 103 -4.29 -13.90 -1.67
CA GLY A 103 -4.16 -14.65 -2.92
C GLY A 103 -4.41 -13.77 -4.15
N ARG A 104 -3.98 -14.28 -5.31
CA ARG A 104 -4.13 -13.61 -6.61
C ARG A 104 -5.57 -13.12 -6.87
N ARG A 105 -6.58 -13.94 -6.55
CA ARG A 105 -7.99 -13.59 -6.79
C ARG A 105 -8.45 -12.34 -6.03
N GLN A 106 -7.86 -12.05 -4.86
CA GLN A 106 -8.23 -10.86 -4.07
C GLN A 106 -7.43 -9.62 -4.48
N LEU A 107 -6.16 -9.80 -4.87
CA LEU A 107 -5.22 -8.72 -5.13
C LEU A 107 -5.28 -8.16 -6.55
N LEU A 108 -5.35 -9.03 -7.56
CA LEU A 108 -5.34 -8.60 -8.97
C LEU A 108 -6.42 -7.55 -9.30
N PRO A 109 -7.68 -7.67 -8.83
CA PRO A 109 -8.71 -6.70 -9.17
C PRO A 109 -8.47 -5.29 -8.61
N VAL A 110 -7.72 -5.14 -7.52
CA VAL A 110 -7.54 -3.85 -6.83
C VAL A 110 -6.25 -3.12 -7.23
N PHE A 111 -5.34 -3.80 -7.92
CA PHE A 111 -4.02 -3.26 -8.27
C PHE A 111 -4.01 -2.42 -9.55
N HIS A 112 -5.08 -2.44 -10.34
CA HIS A 112 -5.16 -1.69 -11.60
C HIS A 112 -4.95 -0.18 -11.47
N LYS A 113 -5.15 0.40 -10.27
CA LYS A 113 -4.94 1.84 -10.00
C LYS A 113 -3.52 2.19 -9.56
N LEU A 114 -2.75 1.20 -9.11
CA LEU A 114 -1.41 1.42 -8.58
C LEU A 114 -0.46 1.86 -9.68
N ARG A 115 0.32 2.89 -9.37
CA ARG A 115 1.35 3.49 -10.23
C ARG A 115 2.71 3.41 -9.58
N ILE A 116 2.77 3.68 -8.27
CA ILE A 116 4.01 3.68 -7.50
C ILE A 116 3.80 2.80 -6.26
N VAL A 117 4.67 1.82 -6.06
CA VAL A 117 4.69 0.99 -4.86
C VAL A 117 6.10 0.96 -4.30
N ASN A 118 6.26 1.42 -3.05
CA ASN A 118 7.52 1.35 -2.33
C ASN A 118 7.36 0.43 -1.13
N LEU A 119 8.17 -0.62 -1.09
CA LEU A 119 8.29 -1.56 0.00
C LEU A 119 9.67 -1.39 0.62
N LEU A 120 9.74 -0.82 1.82
CA LEU A 120 10.97 -0.32 2.43
C LEU A 120 11.30 -1.06 3.71
N ASN A 121 12.59 -1.22 3.98
CA ASN A 121 13.13 -1.87 5.17
C ASN A 121 12.51 -3.26 5.39
N ILE A 122 12.55 -4.10 4.37
CA ILE A 122 12.08 -5.48 4.45
C ILE A 122 13.18 -6.35 5.07
N SER A 123 12.86 -7.24 6.01
CA SER A 123 13.82 -8.22 6.53
C SER A 123 14.32 -9.15 5.41
N GLU A 124 15.61 -9.49 5.42
CA GLU A 124 16.24 -10.34 4.39
C GLU A 124 15.65 -11.76 4.34
N GLU A 125 15.06 -12.23 5.44
CA GLU A 125 14.44 -13.56 5.57
C GLU A 125 13.03 -13.61 4.98
N CYS A 126 12.52 -12.50 4.44
CA CYS A 126 11.15 -12.39 4.00
C CYS A 126 10.91 -12.97 2.60
N ASP A 127 9.90 -13.82 2.47
CA ASP A 127 9.36 -14.23 1.16
C ASP A 127 8.66 -13.06 0.46
N LEU A 128 9.14 -12.73 -0.73
CA LEU A 128 8.62 -11.68 -1.61
C LEU A 128 7.73 -12.21 -2.73
N SER A 129 7.33 -13.49 -2.71
CA SER A 129 6.51 -14.09 -3.77
C SER A 129 5.22 -13.32 -4.08
N TRP A 130 4.66 -12.62 -3.10
CA TRP A 130 3.48 -11.77 -3.28
C TRP A 130 3.75 -10.50 -4.12
N THR A 131 4.99 -10.00 -4.18
CA THR A 131 5.34 -8.84 -5.04
C THR A 131 5.25 -9.19 -6.51
N MET A 132 5.35 -10.47 -6.88
CA MET A 132 5.06 -10.92 -8.24
C MET A 132 3.58 -10.73 -8.61
N PHE A 133 2.67 -10.83 -7.64
CA PHE A 133 1.25 -10.59 -7.89
C PHE A 133 0.96 -9.09 -8.13
N LEU A 134 1.76 -8.19 -7.53
CA LEU A 134 1.71 -6.76 -7.86
C LEU A 134 2.07 -6.56 -9.34
N LEU A 135 3.18 -7.14 -9.80
CA LEU A 135 3.61 -7.00 -11.20
C LEU A 135 2.60 -7.60 -12.19
N GLN A 136 1.95 -8.72 -11.84
CA GLN A 136 0.93 -9.35 -12.67
C GLN A 136 -0.41 -8.59 -12.66
N GLY A 137 -0.76 -7.95 -11.55
CA GLY A 137 -2.07 -7.32 -11.36
C GLY A 137 -2.13 -5.81 -11.53
N ALA A 138 -1.00 -5.14 -11.68
CA ALA A 138 -0.91 -3.69 -11.77
C ALA A 138 -0.45 -3.24 -13.17
N PRO A 139 -1.32 -3.27 -14.19
CA PRO A 139 -0.97 -2.86 -15.56
C PRO A 139 -0.48 -1.39 -15.66
N ASN A 140 -0.91 -0.54 -14.73
CA ASN A 140 -0.54 0.87 -14.68
C ASN A 140 0.68 1.16 -13.79
N LEU A 141 1.32 0.13 -13.23
CA LEU A 141 2.48 0.27 -12.37
C LEU A 141 3.66 0.81 -13.16
N LYS A 142 4.10 2.01 -12.79
CA LYS A 142 5.28 2.66 -13.36
C LYS A 142 6.53 2.32 -12.57
N GLU A 143 6.38 2.10 -11.27
CA GLU A 143 7.51 1.98 -10.37
C GLU A 143 7.22 1.05 -9.20
N LEU A 144 8.10 0.06 -9.02
CA LEU A 144 8.16 -0.81 -7.85
C LEU A 144 9.55 -0.70 -7.22
N ARG A 145 9.63 -0.14 -6.00
CA ARG A 145 10.85 -0.14 -5.21
C ARG A 145 10.74 -1.18 -4.10
N VAL A 146 11.75 -2.04 -4.01
CA VAL A 146 11.90 -3.00 -2.93
C VAL A 146 13.27 -2.75 -2.29
N LEU A 147 13.29 -2.39 -1.02
CA LEU A 147 14.50 -2.08 -0.27
C LEU A 147 14.58 -2.99 0.97
N GLY A 148 15.61 -3.84 0.99
CA GLY A 148 15.93 -4.68 2.14
C GLY A 148 16.52 -3.87 3.30
N SER A 149 16.41 -4.41 4.51
CA SER A 149 17.14 -3.95 5.69
C SER A 149 18.65 -3.99 5.41
N GLY A 150 19.34 -2.84 5.49
CA GLY A 150 20.77 -2.73 5.16
C GLY A 150 21.09 -1.99 3.86
N GLY A 151 20.12 -1.35 3.21
CA GLY A 151 20.38 -0.38 2.12
C GLY A 151 20.59 -0.99 0.73
N ARG A 152 20.42 -2.32 0.57
CA ARG A 152 20.46 -2.98 -0.74
C ARG A 152 19.11 -2.80 -1.45
N CYS A 153 19.08 -1.90 -2.43
CA CYS A 153 17.92 -1.66 -3.30
C CYS A 153 17.85 -2.70 -4.42
N VAL A 154 16.67 -3.30 -4.63
CA VAL A 154 16.33 -3.98 -5.89
C VAL A 154 15.27 -3.14 -6.59
N HIS A 155 15.66 -2.51 -7.70
CA HIS A 155 14.72 -1.81 -8.58
C HIS A 155 14.15 -2.80 -9.60
N LEU A 156 12.84 -3.04 -9.51
CA LEU A 156 12.11 -3.81 -10.51
C LEU A 156 11.36 -2.84 -11.41
N ALA A 157 11.95 -2.50 -12.55
CA ALA A 157 11.27 -1.74 -13.60
C ALA A 157 10.45 -2.70 -14.47
N SER A 158 9.17 -2.38 -14.67
CA SER A 158 8.32 -3.04 -15.66
C SER A 158 8.91 -2.81 -17.06
N ARG A 159 9.54 -3.83 -17.64
CA ARG A 159 9.84 -3.83 -19.08
C ARG A 159 8.57 -4.20 -19.82
N ARG A 160 7.95 -3.24 -20.49
CA ARG A 160 6.97 -3.54 -21.55
C ARG A 160 7.71 -4.26 -22.67
N THR A 161 7.48 -5.57 -22.83
CA THR A 161 7.83 -6.27 -24.07
C THR A 161 7.00 -5.65 -25.18
N LYS A 162 7.68 -4.98 -26.13
CA LYS A 162 7.06 -4.59 -27.39
C LYS A 162 6.78 -5.88 -28.16
N ASP A 163 5.51 -6.08 -28.50
CA ASP A 163 5.07 -7.13 -29.40
C ASP A 163 5.66 -6.82 -30.79
N TYR A 164 6.49 -7.72 -31.32
CA TYR A 164 6.96 -7.63 -32.71
C TYR A 164 5.89 -8.24 -33.60
N SER A 165 4.92 -7.44 -34.02
CA SER A 165 4.08 -7.75 -35.18
C SER A 165 4.94 -7.62 -36.46
N GLY A 166 5.68 -8.69 -36.77
CA GLY A 166 6.41 -8.83 -38.02
C GLY A 166 5.45 -9.05 -39.19
N ASN A 167 4.96 -7.97 -39.79
CA ASN A 167 4.39 -8.02 -41.14
C ASN A 167 5.48 -8.43 -42.14
N ARG A 168 5.36 -9.64 -42.67
CA ARG A 168 6.18 -10.11 -43.80
C ARG A 168 5.54 -9.60 -45.09
N LEU A 169 6.12 -8.55 -45.67
CA LEU A 169 5.93 -8.22 -47.08
C LEU A 169 6.58 -9.33 -47.92
N GLN A 170 5.82 -9.89 -48.86
CA GLN A 170 6.34 -10.78 -49.91
C GLN A 170 6.96 -9.94 -51.03
N PRO A 171 8.13 -10.29 -51.58
CA PRO A 171 8.56 -9.75 -52.87
C PRO A 171 8.09 -10.65 -54.02
N THR A 172 7.44 -9.99 -54.98
CA THR A 172 7.22 -10.30 -56.43
C THR A 172 7.50 -11.69 -56.95
#